data_AF-A0A2I2KPQ0-F1
#
_entry.id   AF-A0A2I2KPQ0-F1
#
_cell.length_a   1.000
_cell.length_b   1.000
_cell.length_c   1.000
_cell.angle_alpha   90.00
_cell.angle_beta   90.00
_cell.angle_gamma   90.00
#
_symmetry.space_group_name_H-M   'P 1'
#
loop_
_entity.id
_entity.type
_entity.pdbx_description
1 polymer ?
#
loop_
_entity_poly.entity_id
_entity_poly.type
_entity_poly.pdbx_seq_one_letter_code
_entity_poly.pdbx_strand_id
1 'polypeptide(L)'
;MEALYDAVEDELDGRPFAFFGHSMGALLAYRLTVAVEREGGPAPRLLAVSGWSTAAHRGGEVAVDQLSDEEFLRQVREFGALPTEVTE
;
A
#
# COMPACT_ATOMS: atom_id res chain seq x y z
N MET A 1 -9.87 1.08 -5.97
CA MET A 1 -10.26 0.30 -4.77
C MET A 1 -11.35 -0.69 -5.14
N GLU A 2 -12.44 -0.25 -5.75
CA GLU A 2 -13.48 -1.12 -6.34
C GLU A 2 -12.90 -2.26 -7.18
N ALA A 3 -12.13 -1.95 -8.23
CA ALA A 3 -11.49 -3.00 -9.05
C ALA A 3 -10.56 -3.97 -8.28
N LEU A 4 -9.97 -3.54 -7.15
CA LEU A 4 -9.17 -4.43 -6.31
C LEU A 4 -10.05 -5.30 -5.40
N TYR A 5 -11.18 -4.76 -4.95
CA TYR A 5 -12.19 -5.51 -4.21
C TYR A 5 -12.79 -6.60 -5.09
N ASP A 6 -13.26 -6.26 -6.30
CA ASP A 6 -13.85 -7.21 -7.24
C ASP A 6 -12.87 -8.35 -7.55
N ALA A 7 -11.62 -8.01 -7.88
CA ALA A 7 -10.59 -9.00 -8.19
C ALA A 7 -10.26 -9.93 -7.02
N VAL A 8 -10.40 -9.45 -5.78
CA VAL A 8 -10.21 -10.30 -4.59
C VAL A 8 -11.43 -11.14 -4.34
N GLU A 9 -12.64 -10.57 -4.45
CA GLU A 9 -13.91 -11.26 -4.24
C GLU A 9 -14.09 -12.43 -5.21
N ASP A 10 -13.71 -12.25 -6.49
CA ASP A 10 -13.73 -13.29 -7.52
C ASP A 10 -12.87 -14.52 -7.18
N GLU A 11 -11.84 -14.35 -6.36
CA GLU A 11 -10.93 -15.43 -5.93
C GLU A 11 -11.35 -16.10 -4.62
N LEU A 12 -12.38 -15.57 -3.93
CA LEU A 12 -12.84 -16.14 -2.66
C LEU A 12 -13.71 -17.37 -2.88
N ASP A 13 -13.39 -18.44 -2.14
CA ASP A 13 -14.11 -19.72 -2.19
C ASP A 13 -14.78 -20.08 -0.85
N GLY A 14 -15.00 -19.08 0.00
CA GLY A 14 -15.61 -19.23 1.32
C GLY A 14 -14.67 -19.74 2.42
N ARG A 15 -13.39 -20.03 2.11
CA ARG A 15 -12.40 -20.33 3.15
C ARG A 15 -11.95 -19.06 3.88
N PRO A 16 -11.56 -19.16 5.17
CA PRO A 16 -10.96 -18.04 5.87
C PRO A 16 -9.67 -17.58 5.19
N PHE A 17 -9.50 -16.27 5.04
CA PHE A 17 -8.33 -15.68 4.42
C PHE A 17 -7.75 -14.55 5.28
N ALA A 18 -6.56 -14.08 4.90
CA ALA A 18 -5.86 -12.96 5.53
C ALA A 18 -5.22 -12.10 4.45
N PHE A 19 -5.08 -10.80 4.72
CA PHE A 19 -4.28 -9.92 3.88
C PHE A 19 -2.89 -9.73 4.48
N PHE A 20 -1.89 -9.80 3.61
CA PHE A 20 -0.53 -9.36 3.90
C PHE A 20 -0.15 -8.27 2.90
N GLY A 21 0.45 -7.19 3.40
CA GLY A 21 0.94 -6.12 2.55
C GLY A 21 2.26 -5.54 3.06
N HIS A 22 3.17 -5.25 2.13
CA HIS A 22 4.43 -4.57 2.39
C HIS A 22 4.47 -3.20 1.70
N SER A 23 4.97 -2.16 2.38
CA SER A 23 5.07 -0.78 1.86
C SER A 23 3.72 -0.31 1.28
N MET A 24 3.63 0.02 0.00
CA MET A 24 2.36 0.36 -0.66
C MET A 24 1.31 -0.75 -0.52
N GLY A 25 1.72 -2.01 -0.57
CA GLY A 25 0.82 -3.15 -0.38
C GLY A 25 0.17 -3.15 1.01
N ALA A 26 0.85 -2.65 2.04
CA ALA A 26 0.29 -2.55 3.39
C ALA A 26 -0.85 -1.52 3.45
N LEU A 27 -0.66 -0.37 2.79
CA LEU A 27 -1.72 0.64 2.64
C LEU A 27 -2.92 0.06 1.87
N LEU A 28 -2.68 -0.63 0.75
CA LEU A 28 -3.74 -1.25 -0.05
C LEU A 28 -4.51 -2.30 0.76
N ALA A 29 -3.80 -3.21 1.45
CA ALA A 29 -4.40 -4.22 2.30
C ALA A 29 -5.26 -3.60 3.42
N TYR A 30 -4.77 -2.56 4.09
CA TYR A 30 -5.54 -1.82 5.09
C TYR A 30 -6.79 -1.18 4.50
N ARG A 31 -6.66 -0.46 3.38
CA ARG A 31 -7.79 0.21 2.73
C ARG A 31 -8.83 -0.76 2.23
N LEU A 32 -8.39 -1.93 1.75
CA LEU A 32 -9.27 -3.00 1.30
C LEU A 32 -10.04 -3.61 2.46
N THR A 33 -9.38 -3.94 3.58
CA THR A 33 -10.06 -4.42 4.79
C THR A 33 -11.15 -3.45 5.24
N VAL A 34 -10.85 -2.15 5.31
CA VAL A 34 -11.83 -1.13 5.69
C VAL A 34 -12.99 -1.04 4.70
N ALA A 35 -12.76 -1.20 3.40
CA ALA A 35 -13.81 -1.19 2.40
C ALA A 35 -14.74 -2.41 2.55
N VAL A 36 -14.17 -3.61 2.64
CA VAL A 36 -14.91 -4.88 2.84
C VAL A 36 -15.80 -4.81 4.08
N GLU A 37 -15.25 -4.33 5.21
CA GLU A 37 -16.01 -4.20 6.46
C GLU A 37 -17.17 -3.20 6.34
N ARG A 38 -16.99 -2.09 5.59
CA ARG A 38 -18.04 -1.07 5.40
C ARG A 38 -19.17 -1.56 4.50
N GLU A 39 -18.85 -2.40 3.53
CA GLU A 39 -19.82 -2.95 2.55
C GLU A 39 -20.46 -4.25 3.04
N GLY A 40 -20.00 -4.80 4.17
CA GLY A 40 -20.55 -6.03 4.75
C GLY A 40 -20.08 -7.30 4.05
N GLY A 41 -18.98 -7.21 3.29
CA GLY A 41 -18.37 -8.33 2.58
C GLY A 41 -17.62 -9.31 3.50
N PRO A 42 -17.04 -10.37 2.94
CA PRO A 42 -16.29 -11.37 3.70
C PRO A 42 -14.98 -10.78 4.26
N ALA A 43 -14.96 -10.46 5.56
CA ALA A 43 -13.80 -9.84 6.20
C ALA A 43 -12.61 -10.82 6.39
N PRO A 44 -11.36 -10.36 6.20
CA PRO A 44 -10.18 -11.16 6.49
C PRO A 44 -10.06 -11.46 7.99
N ARG A 45 -9.55 -12.64 8.34
CA ARG A 45 -9.26 -13.01 9.74
C ARG A 45 -8.07 -12.26 10.33
N LEU A 46 -7.18 -11.77 9.47
CA LEU A 46 -5.97 -11.07 9.84
C LEU A 46 -5.60 -10.06 8.75
N LEU A 47 -5.16 -8.89 9.19
CA LEU A 47 -4.42 -7.92 8.40
C LEU A 47 -3.00 -7.86 8.94
N ALA A 48 -2.03 -8.32 8.15
CA ALA A 48 -0.61 -8.22 8.46
C ALA A 48 0.04 -7.13 7.60
N VAL A 49 0.62 -6.12 8.25
CA VAL A 49 1.26 -4.98 7.58
C VAL A 49 2.76 -4.94 7.85
N SER A 50 3.55 -4.59 6.84
CA SER A 50 5.01 -4.49 6.90
C SER A 50 5.50 -3.25 6.16
N GLY A 51 6.54 -2.58 6.65
CA GLY A 51 7.18 -1.45 5.94
C GLY A 51 6.29 -0.23 5.73
N TRP A 52 5.19 -0.11 6.48
CA TRP A 52 4.27 1.02 6.41
C TRP A 52 3.59 1.23 7.77
N SER A 53 3.34 2.49 8.13
CA SER A 53 2.62 2.87 9.36
C SER A 53 1.78 4.11 9.11
N THR A 54 0.57 4.11 9.66
CA THR A 54 -0.34 5.27 9.66
C THR A 54 0.27 6.48 10.38
N ALA A 55 1.15 6.27 11.37
CA ALA A 55 1.84 7.34 12.08
C ALA A 55 3.04 7.91 11.30
N ALA A 56 3.63 7.12 10.39
CA ALA A 56 4.78 7.52 9.57
C ALA A 56 4.36 8.24 8.28
N HIS A 57 3.11 8.11 7.86
CA HIS A 57 2.55 8.85 6.73
C HIS A 57 2.18 10.29 7.13
N ARG A 58 3.21 11.13 7.31
CA ARG A 58 3.09 12.57 7.06
C ARG A 58 3.44 12.73 5.60
N GLY A 59 2.44 12.95 4.74
CA GLY A 59 2.70 13.23 3.32
C GLY A 59 3.75 14.34 3.22
N GLY A 60 4.71 14.19 2.31
CA GLY A 60 5.62 15.28 2.00
C GLY A 60 4.82 16.53 1.62
N GLU A 61 5.33 17.72 1.94
CA GLU A 61 4.65 18.99 1.63
C GLU A 61 4.37 19.16 0.12
N VAL A 62 5.10 18.44 -0.72
CA VAL A 62 4.96 18.43 -2.18
C VAL A 62 4.60 17.02 -2.65
N ALA A 63 3.63 16.94 -3.54
CA ALA A 63 3.22 15.68 -4.15
C ALA A 63 4.32 15.17 -5.09
N VAL A 64 4.57 13.85 -5.10
CA VAL A 64 5.68 13.22 -5.84
C VAL A 64 5.60 13.51 -7.34
N ASP A 65 4.39 13.66 -7.88
CA ASP A 65 4.12 13.98 -9.30
C ASP A 65 4.41 15.45 -9.67
N GLN A 66 4.70 16.30 -8.69
CA GLN A 66 5.08 17.70 -8.87
C GLN A 66 6.58 17.94 -8.74
N LEU A 67 7.35 16.91 -8.39
CA LEU A 67 8.79 16.98 -8.29
C LEU A 67 9.42 16.97 -9.68
N SER A 68 10.47 17.77 -9.87
CA SER A 68 11.40 17.55 -10.98
C SER A 68 12.11 16.20 -10.81
N ASP A 69 12.63 15.64 -11.91
CA ASP A 69 13.39 14.39 -11.88
C ASP A 69 14.55 14.43 -10.86
N GLU A 70 15.22 15.57 -10.73
CA GLU A 70 16.32 15.75 -9.77
C GLU A 70 15.83 15.69 -8.31
N GLU A 71 14.71 16.32 -8.01
CA GLU A 71 14.10 16.31 -6.67
C GLU A 71 13.55 14.93 -6.32
N PHE A 72 12.95 14.25 -7.29
CA PHE A 72 12.50 12.87 -7.15
C PHE A 72 13.68 11.94 -6.86
N LEU A 73 14.75 11.98 -7.66
CA LEU A 73 15.94 11.15 -7.46
C LEU A 73 16.59 11.42 -6.10
N ARG A 74 16.63 12.67 -5.64
CA ARG A 74 17.12 13.00 -4.30
C ARG A 74 16.28 12.32 -3.21
N GLN A 75 14.96 12.39 -3.28
CA GLN A 75 14.08 11.75 -2.30
C GLN A 75 14.19 10.22 -2.34
N VAL A 76 14.29 9.62 -3.53
CA VAL A 76 14.49 8.18 -3.70
C VAL A 76 15.80 7.73 -3.04
N ARG A 77 16.88 8.49 -3.20
CA ARG A 77 18.17 8.22 -2.54
C ARG A 77 18.07 8.34 -1.02
N GLU A 78 17.41 9.38 -0.51
CA GLU A 78 17.18 9.55 0.93
C GLU A 78 16.34 8.43 1.55
N PHE A 79 15.40 7.87 0.78
CA PHE A 79 14.57 6.74 1.20
C PHE A 79 15.36 5.43 1.30
N GLY A 80 16.51 5.32 0.61
CA GLY A 80 17.46 4.20 0.76
C GLY A 80 16.95 2.84 0.28
N ALA A 81 15.85 2.80 -0.47
CA ALA A 81 15.22 1.56 -0.94
C ALA A 81 15.81 1.03 -2.25
N LEU A 82 16.59 1.84 -2.98
CA LEU A 82 17.24 1.45 -4.22
C LEU A 82 18.77 1.51 -4.09
N PRO A 83 19.51 0.59 -4.75
CA PRO A 83 20.96 0.67 -4.85
C PRO A 83 21.40 1.96 -5.52
N THR A 84 22.54 2.50 -5.10
CA THR A 84 23.05 3.79 -5.61
C THR A 84 23.22 3.77 -7.13
N GLU A 85 23.62 2.63 -7.69
CA GLU A 85 23.83 2.40 -9.13
C GLU A 85 22.59 2.62 -9.99
N VAL A 86 21.39 2.56 -9.39
CA VAL A 86 20.11 2.77 -10.08
C VAL A 86 19.65 4.24 -9.95
N THR A 87 20.31 5.01 -9.11
CA THR A 87 19.94 6.40 -8.75
C THR A 87 21.01 7.43 -9.12
N GLU A 88 22.04 7.04 -9.86
CA GLU A 88 23.03 7.93 -10.49
C GLU A 88 22.52 8.57 -11.79
#